data_AF-A0A0L1J6T3-F1
#
_entry.id   AF-A0A0L1J6T3-F1
#
_cell.length_a   1.000
_cell.length_b   1.000
_cell.length_c   1.000
_cell.angle_alpha   90.00
_cell.angle_beta   90.00
_cell.angle_gamma   90.00
#
_symmetry.space_group_name_H-M   'P 1'
#
loop_
_entity.id
_entity.type
_entity.pdbx_description
1 polymer ?
#
loop_
_entity_poly.entity_id
_entity_poly.type
_entity_poly.pdbx_seq_one_letter_code
_entity_poly.pdbx_strand_id
1 'polypeptide(L)'
;MPSSSGSFRAMLVALWLIFALLPGFSDGHSRSIGRRRQFKNSSPPTKALSLCGPNCPSCAVSLNAPPKLSTAKNGAKGGSLPKRVLARPEDEDFGGDVESFLVSQYMRADWVPHGNQGLPSALFKELGNKKFNLAVRDLWGCASVVVVSEKGIWMSHIWENPSFGREVLCNGWAPSEDNVFINTVLKPLADGNEQMPGLTQFTQGNGAFIAEYKPFAYIFYPSWSRYAQYDRVYTARINDISHKLERLLPLSVPPLIYQYDRAGGDLLSSKGKVLFQYEPNERVLQTKNGPLQQARSAGNANAKRDTSPSPTIGTPDSIPNVTLSRPETTVTPQTIPALDRLAIDDRSEDFYCNSE
;
A
#
# COMPACT_ATOMS: atom_id res chain seq x y z
N MET A 1 45.18 -12.72 21.11
CA MET A 1 44.51 -13.14 19.87
C MET A 1 43.16 -13.74 20.23
N PRO A 2 42.02 -13.12 19.90
CA PRO A 2 40.73 -13.79 19.99
C PRO A 2 40.28 -14.30 18.62
N SER A 3 39.90 -15.58 18.57
CA SER A 3 39.34 -16.24 17.40
C SER A 3 37.90 -15.79 17.17
N SER A 4 37.66 -15.11 16.04
CA SER A 4 36.34 -14.75 15.54
C SER A 4 35.62 -16.00 15.03
N SER A 5 34.55 -16.39 15.75
CA SER A 5 33.57 -17.39 15.31
C SER A 5 32.67 -16.78 14.23
N GLY A 6 33.17 -16.72 13.00
CA GLY A 6 32.42 -16.29 11.82
C GLY A 6 31.29 -17.27 11.47
N SER A 7 30.09 -16.72 11.34
CA SER A 7 28.82 -17.38 11.06
C SER A 7 28.82 -18.17 9.74
N PHE A 8 28.90 -19.51 9.85
CA PHE A 8 28.72 -20.45 8.74
C PHE A 8 27.36 -20.31 8.01
N ARG A 9 26.37 -19.65 8.62
CA ARG A 9 25.03 -19.48 8.04
C ARG A 9 24.97 -18.46 6.92
N ALA A 10 25.77 -17.39 6.98
CA ALA A 10 25.81 -16.37 5.92
C ALA A 10 26.38 -16.94 4.61
N MET A 11 27.34 -17.86 4.70
CA MET A 11 28.00 -18.45 3.55
C MET A 11 27.09 -19.43 2.78
N LEU A 12 26.19 -20.13 3.47
CA LEU A 12 25.23 -21.06 2.85
C LEU A 12 24.14 -20.35 2.05
N VAL A 13 23.70 -19.16 2.48
CA VAL A 13 22.69 -18.37 1.74
C VAL A 13 23.28 -17.79 0.46
N ALA A 14 24.54 -17.34 0.48
CA ALA A 14 25.23 -16.84 -0.70
C ALA A 14 25.46 -17.94 -1.75
N LEU A 15 25.79 -19.17 -1.32
CA LEU A 15 26.01 -20.31 -2.23
C LEU A 15 24.72 -20.77 -2.94
N TRP A 16 23.56 -20.63 -2.31
CA TRP A 16 22.27 -21.00 -2.92
C TRP A 16 21.84 -20.02 -4.01
N LEU A 17 22.16 -18.72 -3.87
CA LEU A 17 21.86 -17.69 -4.87
C LEU A 17 22.68 -17.84 -6.15
N ILE A 18 23.92 -18.34 -6.05
CA ILE A 18 24.80 -18.56 -7.21
C ILE A 18 24.27 -19.70 -8.10
N PHE A 19 23.69 -20.75 -7.51
CA PHE A 19 23.13 -21.88 -8.27
C PHE A 19 21.79 -21.56 -8.96
N ALA A 20 21.02 -20.59 -8.44
CA ALA A 20 19.76 -20.17 -9.05
C ALA A 20 19.92 -19.24 -10.26
N LEU A 21 21.13 -18.71 -10.49
CA LEU A 21 21.43 -17.73 -11.54
C LEU A 21 22.24 -18.28 -12.72
N LEU A 22 22.42 -19.61 -12.81
CA LEU A 22 22.97 -20.23 -14.01
C LEU A 22 21.84 -20.50 -15.02
N PRO A 23 21.72 -19.72 -16.11
CA PRO A 23 20.76 -20.02 -17.17
C PRO A 23 21.19 -21.28 -17.91
N GLY A 24 20.37 -22.32 -17.79
CA GLY A 24 20.45 -23.49 -18.66
C GLY A 24 20.17 -23.08 -20.10
N PHE A 25 21.18 -23.29 -20.94
CA PHE A 25 21.05 -23.37 -22.40
C PHE A 25 19.95 -24.37 -22.78
N SER A 26 18.98 -23.94 -23.59
CA SER A 26 18.38 -24.80 -24.61
C SER A 26 17.71 -23.96 -25.68
N ASP A 27 18.21 -24.14 -26.90
CA ASP A 27 17.74 -23.63 -28.18
C ASP A 27 16.27 -23.93 -28.49
N GLY A 28 15.69 -23.17 -29.43
CA GLY A 28 14.58 -23.69 -30.22
C GLY A 28 13.67 -22.69 -30.93
N HIS A 29 14.10 -22.22 -32.10
CA HIS A 29 13.29 -21.56 -33.13
C HIS A 29 12.05 -22.38 -33.59
N SER A 30 10.91 -21.69 -33.81
CA SER A 30 10.17 -21.61 -35.10
C SER A 30 8.63 -21.76 -35.05
N ARG A 31 8.01 -20.76 -35.69
CA ARG A 31 6.90 -20.79 -36.67
C ARG A 31 5.46 -21.12 -36.24
N SER A 32 4.64 -20.11 -36.52
CA SER A 32 3.25 -20.15 -36.98
C SER A 32 3.00 -21.19 -38.10
N ILE A 33 1.84 -21.87 -38.02
CA ILE A 33 0.81 -22.04 -39.06
C ILE A 33 -0.30 -22.93 -38.47
N GLY A 34 -1.55 -22.55 -38.72
CA GLY A 34 -2.72 -23.21 -38.18
C GLY A 34 -3.01 -24.60 -38.76
N ARG A 35 -3.80 -25.37 -38.01
CA ARG A 35 -4.69 -26.38 -38.58
C ARG A 35 -5.86 -26.66 -37.64
N ARG A 36 -7.03 -26.36 -38.15
CA ARG A 36 -8.35 -26.90 -37.82
C ARG A 36 -8.25 -28.43 -37.66
N ARG A 37 -8.50 -28.97 -36.46
CA ARG A 37 -8.91 -30.36 -36.29
C ARG A 37 -9.91 -30.51 -35.15
N GLN A 38 -11.05 -31.00 -35.57
CA GLN A 38 -12.21 -31.49 -34.86
C GLN A 38 -11.83 -32.71 -34.01
N PHE A 39 -12.03 -32.63 -32.68
CA PHE A 39 -12.06 -33.77 -31.76
C PHE A 39 -13.23 -33.53 -30.81
N LYS A 40 -14.37 -34.17 -31.05
CA LYS A 40 -14.82 -35.42 -30.38
C LYS A 40 -14.81 -35.32 -28.85
N ASN A 41 -16.02 -35.08 -28.35
CA ASN A 41 -16.48 -35.22 -26.98
C ASN A 41 -15.83 -36.40 -26.24
N SER A 42 -15.27 -36.13 -25.07
CA SER A 42 -15.09 -37.12 -24.01
C SER A 42 -15.29 -36.41 -22.67
N SER A 43 -16.49 -36.60 -22.12
CA SER A 43 -16.85 -36.18 -20.76
C SER A 43 -15.98 -36.94 -19.75
N PRO A 44 -15.54 -36.30 -18.65
CA PRO A 44 -14.85 -37.00 -17.57
C PRO A 44 -15.83 -37.88 -16.78
N PRO A 45 -15.39 -39.03 -16.23
CA PRO A 45 -16.24 -39.90 -15.44
C PRO A 45 -16.56 -39.26 -14.09
N THR A 46 -17.82 -38.91 -13.90
CA THR A 46 -18.40 -38.53 -12.61
C THR A 46 -18.30 -39.74 -11.67
N LYS A 47 -17.32 -39.74 -10.76
CA LYS A 47 -17.35 -40.64 -9.60
C LYS A 47 -18.47 -40.18 -8.68
N ALA A 48 -19.60 -40.89 -8.74
CA ALA A 48 -20.67 -40.75 -7.78
C ALA A 48 -20.13 -41.08 -6.37
N LEU A 49 -20.21 -40.11 -5.47
CA LEU A 49 -20.17 -40.35 -4.04
C LEU A 49 -21.40 -41.21 -3.68
N SER A 50 -21.19 -42.51 -3.45
CA SER A 50 -22.24 -43.35 -2.88
C SER A 50 -22.44 -42.96 -1.43
N LEU A 51 -23.50 -42.20 -1.16
CA LEU A 51 -24.04 -42.06 0.19
C LEU A 51 -24.44 -43.44 0.70
N CYS A 52 -23.92 -43.84 1.86
CA CYS A 52 -24.33 -45.07 2.53
C CYS A 52 -25.84 -44.99 2.82
N GLY A 53 -26.61 -45.91 2.23
CA GLY A 53 -28.01 -46.08 2.57
C GLY A 53 -28.18 -46.58 4.02
N PRO A 54 -29.34 -46.35 4.65
CA PRO A 54 -29.58 -46.64 6.07
C PRO A 54 -29.49 -48.12 6.49
N ASN A 55 -29.17 -49.04 5.58
CA ASN A 55 -29.08 -50.48 5.83
C ASN A 55 -27.74 -51.08 5.37
N CYS A 56 -26.60 -50.42 5.65
CA CYS A 56 -25.28 -50.99 5.37
C CYS A 56 -24.92 -52.05 6.43
N PRO A 57 -24.84 -53.35 6.07
CA PRO A 57 -24.55 -54.44 7.03
C PRO A 57 -23.12 -54.38 7.60
N SER A 58 -22.24 -53.56 6.99
CA SER A 58 -20.87 -53.33 7.47
C SER A 58 -20.78 -52.38 8.67
N CYS A 59 -21.87 -51.68 9.02
CA CYS A 59 -21.90 -50.74 10.15
C CYS A 59 -22.46 -51.37 11.45
N ALA A 60 -22.91 -52.62 11.41
CA ALA A 60 -23.45 -53.31 12.57
C ALA A 60 -22.34 -54.05 13.35
N VAL A 61 -21.42 -53.31 13.98
CA VAL A 61 -20.44 -53.89 14.90
C VAL A 61 -20.28 -53.04 16.16
N SER A 62 -20.80 -53.59 17.25
CA SER A 62 -20.38 -53.43 18.66
C SER A 62 -20.60 -52.07 19.35
N LEU A 63 -21.73 -51.95 20.06
CA LEU A 63 -21.99 -50.89 21.06
C LEU A 63 -21.61 -51.28 22.49
N ASN A 64 -20.93 -52.42 22.72
CA ASN A 64 -20.68 -52.94 24.08
C ASN A 64 -19.19 -53.19 24.39
N ALA A 65 -18.31 -52.23 24.07
CA ALA A 65 -16.95 -52.23 24.61
C ALA A 65 -16.61 -50.85 25.19
N PRO A 66 -16.16 -50.75 26.46
CA PRO A 66 -15.67 -49.50 27.00
C PRO A 66 -14.45 -49.02 26.19
N PRO A 67 -14.31 -47.72 25.93
CA PRO A 67 -13.23 -47.19 25.11
C PRO A 67 -11.89 -47.50 25.79
N LYS A 68 -11.09 -48.38 25.17
CA LYS A 68 -9.68 -48.49 25.50
C LYS A 68 -9.02 -47.17 25.13
N LEU A 69 -8.72 -46.35 26.15
CA LEU A 69 -7.77 -45.25 26.05
C LEU A 69 -6.45 -45.84 25.52
N SER A 70 -6.16 -45.60 24.25
CA SER A 70 -4.81 -45.80 23.73
C SER A 70 -3.95 -44.68 24.31
N THR A 71 -3.00 -45.08 25.14
CA THR A 71 -1.96 -44.19 25.67
C THR A 71 -1.19 -43.64 24.47
N ALA A 72 -1.24 -42.31 24.29
CA ALA A 72 -0.50 -41.64 23.22
C ALA A 72 1.00 -41.93 23.38
N LYS A 73 1.54 -42.66 22.40
CA LYS A 73 2.95 -42.98 22.30
C LYS A 73 3.69 -41.69 21.94
N ASN A 74 4.29 -41.06 22.94
CA ASN A 74 5.24 -39.95 22.78
C ASN A 74 6.34 -40.37 21.80
N GLY A 75 6.53 -39.61 20.70
CA GLY A 75 7.67 -39.84 19.82
C GLY A 75 7.56 -39.41 18.36
N ALA A 76 6.52 -38.73 17.92
CA ALA A 76 6.57 -38.03 16.64
C ALA A 76 7.01 -36.59 16.92
N LYS A 77 8.23 -36.23 16.47
CA LYS A 77 8.64 -34.83 16.31
C LYS A 77 7.52 -34.12 15.56
N GLY A 78 6.74 -33.31 16.26
CA GLY A 78 5.64 -32.55 15.68
C GLY A 78 6.21 -31.68 14.59
N GLY A 79 6.05 -32.11 13.33
CA GLY A 79 6.28 -31.25 12.20
C GLY A 79 5.40 -30.03 12.42
N SER A 80 6.03 -28.88 12.62
CA SER A 80 5.37 -27.58 12.70
C SER A 80 4.34 -27.52 11.58
N LEU A 81 3.05 -27.53 11.93
CA LEU A 81 2.00 -27.38 10.94
C LEU A 81 2.25 -26.03 10.26
N PRO A 82 2.33 -25.98 8.92
CA PRO A 82 2.60 -24.74 8.22
C PRO A 82 1.54 -23.72 8.64
N LYS A 83 2.00 -22.66 9.29
CA LYS A 83 1.18 -21.58 9.81
C LYS A 83 0.35 -21.01 8.66
N ARG A 84 -0.99 -21.16 8.74
CA ARG A 84 -1.96 -20.63 7.77
C ARG A 84 -2.33 -19.18 8.08
N VAL A 85 -1.32 -18.39 8.43
CA VAL A 85 -1.49 -17.03 8.92
C VAL A 85 -0.41 -16.20 8.24
N LEU A 86 -0.72 -14.94 7.93
CA LEU A 86 0.25 -13.99 7.39
C LEU A 86 1.57 -14.07 8.16
N ALA A 87 2.67 -14.08 7.42
CA ALA A 87 4.00 -13.97 8.02
C ALA A 87 4.05 -12.64 8.80
N ARG A 88 4.64 -12.67 9.99
CA ARG A 88 4.83 -11.49 10.82
C ARG A 88 6.28 -11.38 11.28
N PRO A 89 6.77 -10.19 11.65
CA PRO A 89 8.10 -10.04 12.22
C PRO A 89 8.35 -10.95 13.43
N GLU A 90 7.32 -11.24 14.22
CA GLU A 90 7.45 -12.03 15.45
C GLU A 90 7.50 -13.55 15.20
N ASP A 91 7.38 -13.99 13.95
CA ASP A 91 7.44 -15.41 13.62
C ASP A 91 8.87 -15.93 13.77
N GLU A 92 9.01 -17.23 14.06
CA GLU A 92 10.30 -17.86 14.38
C GLU A 92 11.36 -17.63 13.30
N ASP A 93 10.95 -17.58 12.03
CA ASP A 93 11.83 -17.33 10.88
C ASP A 93 12.50 -15.95 10.90
N PHE A 94 11.94 -14.98 11.64
CA PHE A 94 12.42 -13.60 11.70
C PHE A 94 12.86 -13.18 13.10
N GLY A 95 12.37 -13.84 14.17
CA GLY A 95 12.82 -13.59 15.54
C GLY A 95 12.60 -12.14 16.01
N GLY A 96 11.59 -11.46 15.48
CA GLY A 96 11.33 -10.03 15.73
C GLY A 96 12.07 -9.07 14.80
N ASP A 97 12.91 -9.56 13.89
CA ASP A 97 13.63 -8.73 12.93
C ASP A 97 12.69 -8.23 11.81
N VAL A 98 12.22 -7.00 12.00
CA VAL A 98 11.32 -6.28 11.10
C VAL A 98 11.97 -6.06 9.72
N GLU A 99 13.29 -5.83 9.67
CA GLU A 99 14.03 -5.58 8.44
C GLU A 99 14.05 -6.85 7.60
N SER A 100 14.58 -7.95 8.16
CA SER A 100 14.63 -9.25 7.50
C SER A 100 13.24 -9.74 7.08
N PHE A 101 12.23 -9.51 7.93
CA PHE A 101 10.85 -9.78 7.58
C PHE A 101 10.43 -9.01 6.34
N LEU A 102 10.56 -7.68 6.31
CA LEU A 102 10.09 -6.87 5.19
C LEU A 102 10.83 -7.21 3.91
N VAL A 103 12.15 -7.36 3.96
CA VAL A 103 12.99 -7.83 2.84
C VAL A 103 12.47 -9.14 2.28
N SER A 104 12.21 -10.13 3.13
CA SER A 104 11.70 -11.42 2.69
C SER A 104 10.34 -11.34 1.99
N GLN A 105 9.48 -10.40 2.42
CA GLN A 105 8.12 -10.29 1.92
C GLN A 105 8.05 -9.53 0.61
N TYR A 106 8.75 -8.40 0.48
CA TYR A 106 8.69 -7.61 -0.75
C TYR A 106 9.50 -8.24 -1.90
N MET A 107 10.52 -9.07 -1.61
CA MET A 107 11.24 -9.81 -2.65
C MET A 107 10.35 -10.82 -3.39
N ARG A 108 9.17 -11.12 -2.84
CA ARG A 108 8.14 -11.98 -3.44
C ARG A 108 6.87 -11.21 -3.81
N ALA A 109 6.89 -9.88 -3.70
CA ALA A 109 5.74 -9.04 -4.00
C ALA A 109 5.67 -8.70 -5.48
N ASP A 110 4.46 -8.41 -5.93
CA ASP A 110 4.25 -7.69 -7.17
C ASP A 110 4.60 -6.21 -6.94
N TRP A 111 5.62 -5.75 -7.64
CA TRP A 111 6.06 -4.37 -7.54
C TRP A 111 5.17 -3.45 -8.37
N VAL A 112 4.72 -2.36 -7.77
CA VAL A 112 4.20 -1.23 -8.54
C VAL A 112 5.29 -0.82 -9.52
N PRO A 113 4.99 -0.69 -10.84
CA PRO A 113 5.98 -0.25 -11.81
C PRO A 113 6.62 1.04 -11.33
N HIS A 114 7.93 1.21 -11.43
CA HIS A 114 8.56 2.48 -11.01
C HIS A 114 8.13 3.64 -11.93
N GLY A 115 7.60 3.31 -13.11
CA GLY A 115 7.26 4.26 -14.15
C GLY A 115 8.49 4.82 -14.85
N ASN A 116 8.29 5.51 -15.96
CA ASN A 116 9.37 6.17 -16.71
C ASN A 116 9.20 7.70 -16.61
N GLN A 117 10.32 8.41 -16.48
CA GLN A 117 10.40 9.88 -16.70
C GLN A 117 9.43 10.72 -15.84
N GLY A 118 9.20 10.36 -14.57
CA GLY A 118 8.39 11.17 -13.67
C GLY A 118 6.87 11.00 -13.81
N LEU A 119 6.41 10.05 -14.64
CA LEU A 119 4.98 9.69 -14.69
C LEU A 119 4.60 8.83 -13.48
N PRO A 120 3.47 9.11 -12.80
CA PRO A 120 3.02 8.24 -11.74
C PRO A 120 2.54 6.92 -12.33
N SER A 121 2.66 5.87 -11.55
CA SER A 121 2.30 4.52 -11.90
C SER A 121 1.45 3.90 -10.80
N ALA A 122 0.66 2.88 -11.15
CA ALA A 122 -0.09 2.13 -10.14
C ALA A 122 -0.38 0.71 -10.58
N LEU A 123 -0.69 -0.12 -9.58
CA LEU A 123 -1.13 -1.50 -9.78
C LEU A 123 -2.43 -1.71 -9.01
N PHE A 124 -3.41 -2.30 -9.69
CA PHE A 124 -4.67 -2.75 -9.09
C PHE A 124 -4.70 -4.28 -9.02
N LYS A 125 -5.14 -4.82 -7.89
CA LYS A 125 -5.46 -6.25 -7.74
C LYS A 125 -6.78 -6.44 -7.01
N GLU A 126 -7.63 -7.29 -7.57
CA GLU A 126 -8.79 -7.81 -6.85
C GLU A 126 -8.33 -8.75 -5.73
N LEU A 127 -9.01 -8.64 -4.58
CA LEU A 127 -8.88 -9.57 -3.48
C LEU A 127 -9.73 -10.79 -3.80
N GLY A 128 -9.13 -11.98 -3.74
CA GLY A 128 -9.81 -13.22 -4.09
C GLY A 128 -9.23 -14.40 -3.32
N ASN A 129 -9.34 -15.60 -3.86
CA ASN A 129 -9.01 -16.80 -3.08
C ASN A 129 -7.51 -17.16 -3.07
N LYS A 130 -6.63 -16.21 -3.43
CA LYS A 130 -5.18 -16.41 -3.52
C LYS A 130 -4.44 -15.36 -2.71
N LYS A 131 -3.47 -15.81 -1.93
CA LYS A 131 -2.54 -14.93 -1.23
C LYS A 131 -1.60 -14.22 -2.20
N PHE A 132 -1.24 -12.99 -1.88
CA PHE A 132 -0.24 -12.22 -2.61
C PHE A 132 0.32 -11.09 -1.75
N ASN A 133 1.45 -10.53 -2.20
CA ASN A 133 2.02 -9.30 -1.65
C ASN A 133 2.09 -8.26 -2.78
N LEU A 134 1.81 -6.98 -2.48
CA LEU A 134 2.17 -5.84 -3.33
C LEU A 134 3.21 -5.01 -2.62
N ALA A 135 4.11 -4.39 -3.38
CA ALA A 135 5.05 -3.46 -2.80
C ALA A 135 5.33 -2.26 -3.71
N VAL A 136 5.67 -1.14 -3.08
CA VAL A 136 6.24 0.05 -3.72
C VAL A 136 7.67 0.18 -3.22
N ARG A 137 8.57 0.54 -4.13
CA ARG A 137 9.98 0.79 -3.83
C ARG A 137 10.40 2.21 -4.15
N ASP A 138 11.63 2.51 -3.79
CA ASP A 138 12.36 3.71 -4.18
C ASP A 138 11.63 5.01 -3.76
N LEU A 139 10.92 4.95 -2.63
CA LEU A 139 10.28 6.12 -2.03
C LEU A 139 11.34 6.98 -1.33
N TRP A 140 12.06 7.77 -2.12
CA TRP A 140 13.13 8.66 -1.66
C TRP A 140 12.78 10.10 -2.02
N GLY A 141 11.69 10.61 -1.43
CA GLY A 141 11.08 11.88 -1.83
C GLY A 141 9.77 11.71 -2.61
N CYS A 142 9.52 10.53 -3.15
CA CYS A 142 8.27 10.17 -3.83
C CYS A 142 7.10 10.00 -2.86
N ALA A 143 5.87 10.09 -3.36
CA ALA A 143 4.66 9.76 -2.60
C ALA A 143 4.06 8.44 -3.07
N SER A 144 3.26 7.81 -2.22
CA SER A 144 2.46 6.63 -2.58
C SER A 144 1.07 6.76 -1.99
N VAL A 145 0.05 6.53 -2.82
CA VAL A 145 -1.33 6.37 -2.38
C VAL A 145 -1.70 4.89 -2.47
N VAL A 146 -2.29 4.37 -1.38
CA VAL A 146 -2.81 3.01 -1.30
C VAL A 146 -4.30 3.08 -0.97
N VAL A 147 -5.15 2.52 -1.82
CA VAL A 147 -6.58 2.38 -1.60
C VAL A 147 -6.90 0.90 -1.46
N VAL A 148 -7.58 0.53 -0.38
CA VAL A 148 -7.93 -0.86 -0.05
C VAL A 148 -9.42 -0.94 0.24
N SER A 149 -10.06 -2.04 -0.14
CA SER A 149 -11.44 -2.35 0.21
C SER A 149 -11.59 -3.84 0.50
N GLU A 150 -12.81 -4.28 0.79
CA GLU A 150 -13.12 -5.71 0.89
C GLU A 150 -12.95 -6.46 -0.45
N LYS A 151 -12.88 -5.74 -1.59
CA LYS A 151 -12.82 -6.33 -2.93
C LYS A 151 -11.51 -6.12 -3.68
N GLY A 152 -10.74 -5.08 -3.37
CA GLY A 152 -9.52 -4.80 -4.12
C GLY A 152 -8.50 -3.96 -3.37
N ILE A 153 -7.29 -3.90 -3.93
CA ILE A 153 -6.26 -2.94 -3.59
C ILE A 153 -5.78 -2.23 -4.86
N TRP A 154 -5.54 -0.94 -4.72
CA TRP A 154 -4.86 -0.09 -5.68
C TRP A 154 -3.69 0.60 -4.98
N MET A 155 -2.50 0.54 -5.57
CA MET A 155 -1.28 1.05 -4.95
C MET A 155 -0.44 1.77 -6.00
N SER A 156 0.04 2.97 -5.67
CA SER A 156 0.73 3.85 -6.62
C SER A 156 2.15 4.22 -6.21
N HIS A 157 2.93 4.65 -7.18
CA HIS A 157 4.18 5.37 -7.00
C HIS A 157 4.06 6.72 -7.74
N ILE A 158 4.23 7.82 -7.01
CA ILE A 158 4.11 9.19 -7.52
C ILE A 158 5.46 9.86 -7.33
N TRP A 159 6.08 10.23 -8.44
CA TRP A 159 7.44 10.78 -8.45
C TRP A 159 7.55 12.12 -7.72
N GLU A 160 8.68 12.35 -7.06
CA GLU A 160 9.00 13.67 -6.50
C GLU A 160 9.17 14.72 -7.59
N ASN A 161 9.98 14.38 -8.61
CA ASN A 161 10.24 15.19 -9.78
C ASN A 161 9.56 14.55 -11.01
N PRO A 162 8.65 15.25 -11.71
CA PRO A 162 8.34 16.68 -11.60
C PRO A 162 7.14 17.02 -10.71
N SER A 163 6.50 16.04 -10.07
CA SER A 163 5.17 16.26 -9.50
C SER A 163 5.14 17.18 -8.30
N PHE A 164 6.06 17.02 -7.36
CA PHE A 164 6.10 17.81 -6.12
C PHE A 164 7.17 18.89 -6.18
N GLY A 165 8.29 18.60 -6.84
CA GLY A 165 9.43 19.49 -6.92
C GLY A 165 10.15 19.38 -8.25
N ARG A 166 11.11 20.28 -8.41
CA ARG A 166 12.10 20.23 -9.47
C ARG A 166 13.47 20.52 -8.86
N GLU A 167 14.46 19.84 -9.40
CA GLU A 167 15.85 20.18 -9.14
C GLU A 167 16.11 21.59 -9.70
N VAL A 168 16.74 22.42 -8.88
CA VAL A 168 17.26 23.73 -9.29
C VAL A 168 18.78 23.70 -9.21
N LEU A 169 19.43 24.75 -9.71
CA LEU A 169 20.88 24.89 -9.66
C LEU A 169 21.38 24.58 -8.24
N CYS A 170 22.57 23.98 -8.19
CA CYS A 170 23.29 23.74 -6.93
C CYS A 170 22.65 22.69 -6.03
N ASN A 171 22.07 21.66 -6.65
CA ASN A 171 21.43 20.53 -5.97
C ASN A 171 20.30 20.99 -5.01
N GLY A 172 19.70 22.14 -5.34
CA GLY A 172 18.55 22.71 -4.64
C GLY A 172 17.24 22.05 -5.07
N TRP A 173 16.21 22.18 -4.24
CA TRP A 173 14.85 21.81 -4.60
C TRP A 173 13.93 23.02 -4.52
N ALA A 174 13.15 23.21 -5.58
CA ALA A 174 12.04 24.16 -5.60
C ALA A 174 10.72 23.40 -5.81
N PRO A 175 9.59 23.92 -5.31
CA PRO A 175 8.29 23.41 -5.69
C PRO A 175 8.13 23.41 -7.22
N SER A 176 7.50 22.37 -7.75
CA SER A 176 7.06 22.42 -9.15
C SER A 176 5.86 23.37 -9.31
N GLU A 177 5.50 23.71 -10.53
CA GLU A 177 4.31 24.53 -10.80
C GLU A 177 3.02 23.77 -10.49
N ASP A 178 1.93 24.48 -10.15
CA ASP A 178 0.67 23.84 -9.76
C ASP A 178 0.01 23.07 -10.90
N ASN A 179 0.11 23.58 -12.13
CA ASN A 179 -0.35 22.88 -13.33
C ASN A 179 0.39 21.54 -13.52
N VAL A 180 1.69 21.46 -13.22
CA VAL A 180 2.49 20.25 -13.27
C VAL A 180 2.00 19.26 -12.23
N PHE A 181 1.82 19.69 -10.98
CA PHE A 181 1.26 18.83 -9.93
C PHE A 181 -0.15 18.31 -10.29
N ILE A 182 -1.03 19.18 -10.77
CA ILE A 182 -2.39 18.80 -11.19
C ILE A 182 -2.35 17.75 -12.31
N ASN A 183 -1.53 17.97 -13.34
CA ASN A 183 -1.48 17.09 -14.51
C ASN A 183 -0.71 15.79 -14.25
N THR A 184 0.25 15.78 -13.33
CA THR A 184 1.06 14.60 -13.02
C THR A 184 0.58 13.85 -11.79
N VAL A 185 -0.35 14.38 -10.99
CA VAL A 185 -0.87 13.72 -9.79
C VAL A 185 -2.40 13.69 -9.77
N LEU A 186 -3.04 14.86 -9.64
CA LEU A 186 -4.47 14.89 -9.32
C LEU A 186 -5.36 14.38 -10.45
N LYS A 187 -5.00 14.65 -11.71
CA LYS A 187 -5.71 14.12 -12.89
C LYS A 187 -5.47 12.61 -13.04
N PRO A 188 -4.21 12.10 -13.12
CA PRO A 188 -3.98 10.66 -13.19
C PRO A 188 -4.59 9.86 -12.03
N LEU A 189 -4.71 10.45 -10.83
CA LEU A 189 -5.34 9.78 -9.69
C LEU A 189 -6.81 9.40 -9.97
N ALA A 190 -7.54 10.27 -10.66
CA ALA A 190 -8.92 10.01 -11.07
C ALA A 190 -8.99 9.22 -12.38
N ASP A 191 -8.32 9.74 -13.41
CA ASP A 191 -8.57 9.37 -14.81
C ASP A 191 -7.57 8.34 -15.33
N GLY A 192 -6.43 8.21 -14.64
CA GLY A 192 -5.34 7.34 -15.00
C GLY A 192 -4.39 7.95 -16.03
N ASN A 193 -3.42 7.14 -16.42
CA ASN A 193 -2.51 7.35 -17.54
C ASN A 193 -2.06 5.98 -18.08
N GLU A 194 -1.04 5.94 -18.94
CA GLU A 194 -0.51 4.72 -19.55
C GLU A 194 0.02 3.68 -18.54
N GLN A 195 0.46 4.10 -17.36
CA GLN A 195 1.11 3.28 -16.32
C GLN A 195 0.32 3.23 -15.00
N MET A 196 -0.78 3.96 -14.92
CA MET A 196 -1.58 4.14 -13.72
C MET A 196 -3.06 4.03 -14.08
N PRO A 197 -3.75 2.91 -13.77
CA PRO A 197 -5.19 2.86 -13.90
C PRO A 197 -5.83 3.88 -12.95
N GLY A 198 -6.66 4.80 -13.46
CA GLY A 198 -7.33 5.82 -12.65
C GLY A 198 -8.37 5.24 -11.70
N LEU A 199 -8.53 5.83 -10.51
CA LEU A 199 -9.44 5.31 -9.48
C LEU A 199 -10.92 5.35 -9.91
N THR A 200 -11.33 6.28 -10.77
CA THR A 200 -12.73 6.44 -11.20
C THR A 200 -13.30 5.16 -11.82
N GLN A 201 -12.46 4.37 -12.52
CA GLN A 201 -12.93 3.12 -13.13
C GLN A 201 -13.32 2.06 -12.09
N PHE A 202 -12.82 2.18 -10.85
CA PHE A 202 -13.08 1.23 -9.77
C PHE A 202 -14.17 1.73 -8.81
N THR A 203 -14.74 2.91 -9.03
CA THR A 203 -15.81 3.49 -8.19
C THR A 203 -17.20 3.40 -8.80
N GLN A 204 -17.32 2.85 -10.02
CA GLN A 204 -18.58 2.73 -10.74
C GLN A 204 -19.10 1.28 -10.76
N GLY A 205 -20.42 1.12 -10.81
CA GLY A 205 -21.07 -0.19 -10.95
C GLY A 205 -20.67 -1.16 -9.83
N ASN A 206 -20.16 -2.33 -10.21
CA ASN A 206 -19.61 -3.33 -9.28
C ASN A 206 -18.10 -3.14 -9.05
N GLY A 207 -17.61 -1.90 -9.07
CA GLY A 207 -16.21 -1.56 -8.89
C GLY A 207 -15.69 -1.90 -7.49
N ALA A 208 -14.38 -2.08 -7.35
CA ALA A 208 -13.78 -2.49 -6.08
C ALA A 208 -13.90 -1.43 -4.97
N PHE A 209 -14.10 -0.16 -5.30
CA PHE A 209 -14.10 0.95 -4.35
C PHE A 209 -15.45 1.67 -4.25
N ILE A 210 -16.55 0.93 -4.41
CA ILE A 210 -17.89 1.42 -4.08
C ILE A 210 -18.15 1.33 -2.57
N ALA A 211 -19.15 2.07 -2.08
CA ALA A 211 -19.47 2.16 -0.66
C ALA A 211 -19.74 0.80 0.01
N GLU A 212 -20.33 -0.15 -0.72
CA GLU A 212 -20.60 -1.52 -0.26
C GLU A 212 -19.33 -2.23 0.25
N TYR A 213 -18.19 -2.01 -0.43
CA TYR A 213 -16.93 -2.67 -0.09
C TYR A 213 -16.05 -1.86 0.88
N LYS A 214 -16.58 -0.76 1.44
CA LYS A 214 -15.96 0.04 2.50
C LYS A 214 -14.50 0.41 2.19
N PRO A 215 -14.25 1.19 1.13
CA PRO A 215 -12.91 1.58 0.76
C PRO A 215 -12.25 2.44 1.86
N PHE A 216 -10.94 2.33 1.93
CA PHE A 216 -10.06 3.04 2.84
C PHE A 216 -8.80 3.47 2.12
N ALA A 217 -8.20 4.60 2.50
CA ALA A 217 -7.01 5.13 1.84
C ALA A 217 -5.87 5.43 2.81
N TYR A 218 -4.64 5.23 2.33
CA TYR A 218 -3.39 5.59 2.97
C TYR A 218 -2.59 6.50 2.02
N ILE A 219 -1.91 7.51 2.57
CA ILE A 219 -0.97 8.35 1.84
C ILE A 219 0.38 8.27 2.54
N PHE A 220 1.40 7.83 1.83
CA PHE A 220 2.78 7.78 2.29
C PHE A 220 3.59 8.89 1.62
N TYR A 221 4.32 9.67 2.42
CA TYR A 221 5.09 10.81 1.92
C TYR A 221 6.39 11.02 2.74
N PRO A 222 7.42 11.65 2.18
CA PRO A 222 8.72 11.79 2.84
C PRO A 222 8.67 12.75 4.04
N SER A 223 9.60 12.56 4.96
CA SER A 223 9.97 13.52 6.00
C SER A 223 10.48 14.82 5.39
N TRP A 224 10.55 15.88 6.18
CA TRP A 224 11.07 17.17 5.73
C TRP A 224 12.46 17.06 5.09
N SER A 225 12.76 18.02 4.22
CA SER A 225 14.08 18.24 3.65
C SER A 225 14.78 19.39 4.38
N ARG A 226 15.86 19.92 3.79
CA ARG A 226 16.49 21.17 4.23
C ARG A 226 15.85 22.42 3.62
N TYR A 227 14.81 22.26 2.78
CA TYR A 227 14.21 23.32 1.98
C TYR A 227 12.80 23.63 2.49
N ALA A 228 12.68 24.50 3.50
CA ALA A 228 11.42 24.74 4.22
C ALA A 228 10.25 25.19 3.32
N GLN A 229 10.51 26.00 2.29
CA GLN A 229 9.47 26.41 1.34
C GLN A 229 8.98 25.24 0.49
N TYR A 230 9.90 24.39 0.03
CA TYR A 230 9.59 23.19 -0.71
C TYR A 230 8.75 22.22 0.14
N ASP A 231 9.16 21.97 1.38
CA ASP A 231 8.44 21.09 2.29
C ASP A 231 7.02 21.59 2.59
N ARG A 232 6.84 22.90 2.78
CA ARG A 232 5.50 23.50 2.98
C ARG A 232 4.57 23.23 1.81
N VAL A 233 5.04 23.43 0.58
CA VAL A 233 4.24 23.18 -0.62
C VAL A 233 4.00 21.68 -0.82
N TYR A 234 4.98 20.84 -0.53
CA TYR A 234 4.83 19.39 -0.56
C TYR A 234 3.70 18.94 0.38
N THR A 235 3.69 19.39 1.63
CA THR A 235 2.64 19.07 2.61
C THR A 235 1.27 19.57 2.16
N ALA A 236 1.19 20.78 1.59
CA ALA A 236 -0.07 21.28 1.03
C ALA A 236 -0.60 20.37 -0.09
N ARG A 237 0.28 19.87 -0.96
CA ARG A 237 -0.06 18.93 -2.03
C ARG A 237 -0.50 17.56 -1.53
N ILE A 238 0.04 17.09 -0.41
CA ILE A 238 -0.48 15.89 0.26
C ILE A 238 -1.93 16.10 0.73
N ASN A 239 -2.28 17.29 1.22
CA ASN A 239 -3.67 17.61 1.56
C ASN A 239 -4.56 17.66 0.32
N ASP A 240 -4.07 18.19 -0.80
CA ASP A 240 -4.82 18.18 -2.07
C ASP A 240 -5.11 16.75 -2.56
N ILE A 241 -4.15 15.84 -2.42
CA ILE A 241 -4.36 14.40 -2.70
C ILE A 241 -5.43 13.84 -1.77
N SER A 242 -5.36 14.13 -0.46
CA SER A 242 -6.36 13.69 0.51
C SER A 242 -7.77 14.13 0.13
N HIS A 243 -7.96 15.42 -0.16
CA HIS A 243 -9.25 15.96 -0.59
C HIS A 243 -9.71 15.44 -1.96
N LYS A 244 -8.77 15.10 -2.86
CA LYS A 244 -9.13 14.43 -4.11
C LYS A 244 -9.66 13.03 -3.85
N LEU A 245 -9.04 12.25 -2.96
CA LEU A 245 -9.49 10.92 -2.58
C LEU A 245 -10.87 10.94 -1.92
N GLU A 246 -11.10 11.88 -0.98
CA GLU A 246 -12.41 12.06 -0.32
C GLU A 246 -13.53 12.37 -1.31
N ARG A 247 -13.24 13.07 -2.41
CA ARG A 247 -14.22 13.35 -3.48
C ARG A 247 -14.44 12.18 -4.44
N LEU A 248 -13.42 11.35 -4.65
CA LEU A 248 -13.48 10.22 -5.58
C LEU A 248 -14.08 8.97 -4.94
N LEU A 249 -13.82 8.75 -3.65
CA LEU A 249 -14.08 7.51 -2.95
C LEU A 249 -15.10 7.75 -1.83
N PRO A 250 -16.05 6.82 -1.62
CA PRO A 250 -16.97 6.88 -0.49
C PRO A 250 -16.29 6.41 0.81
N LEU A 251 -15.30 7.18 1.28
CA LEU A 251 -14.52 6.85 2.48
C LEU A 251 -15.34 7.13 3.75
N SER A 252 -15.33 6.20 4.70
CA SER A 252 -15.96 6.41 6.01
C SER A 252 -15.13 7.26 6.97
N VAL A 253 -13.82 7.36 6.72
CA VAL A 253 -12.90 8.22 7.44
C VAL A 253 -11.92 8.86 6.45
N PRO A 254 -11.32 10.02 6.77
CA PRO A 254 -10.28 10.63 5.93
C PRO A 254 -9.10 9.67 5.69
N PRO A 255 -8.38 9.80 4.57
CA PRO A 255 -7.15 9.04 4.31
C PRO A 255 -6.16 9.14 5.47
N LEU A 256 -5.54 8.02 5.85
CA LEU A 256 -4.47 8.04 6.85
C LEU A 256 -3.15 8.45 6.22
N ILE A 257 -2.53 9.47 6.80
CA ILE A 257 -1.28 10.04 6.29
C ILE A 257 -0.11 9.54 7.12
N TYR A 258 0.89 8.97 6.45
CA TYR A 258 2.09 8.39 7.05
C TYR A 258 3.33 9.05 6.46
N GLN A 259 4.17 9.58 7.33
CA GLN A 259 5.48 10.10 6.94
C GLN A 259 6.53 8.97 6.98
N TYR A 260 7.52 9.01 6.09
CA TYR A 260 8.66 8.08 6.09
C TYR A 260 9.99 8.82 5.96
N ASP A 261 11.11 8.21 6.36
CA ASP A 261 12.45 8.80 6.20
C ASP A 261 12.88 8.91 4.73
N ARG A 262 13.13 10.14 4.25
CA ARG A 262 13.52 10.44 2.86
C ARG A 262 14.82 9.75 2.42
N ALA A 263 15.70 9.39 3.35
CA ALA A 263 17.04 8.86 3.05
C ALA A 263 17.04 7.61 2.15
N GLY A 264 15.90 6.93 2.04
CA GLY A 264 15.80 5.80 1.14
C GLY A 264 16.62 4.60 1.57
N GLY A 265 16.82 3.67 0.65
CA GLY A 265 17.59 2.46 0.89
C GLY A 265 17.53 1.48 -0.27
N ASP A 266 18.58 0.67 -0.39
CA ASP A 266 18.76 -0.31 -1.46
C ASP A 266 17.68 -1.42 -1.46
N LEU A 267 17.88 -2.44 -2.30
CA LEU A 267 16.93 -3.56 -2.42
C LEU A 267 16.91 -4.47 -1.18
N LEU A 268 17.95 -4.43 -0.35
CA LEU A 268 18.04 -5.22 0.89
C LEU A 268 17.67 -4.39 2.12
N SER A 269 17.34 -3.12 1.91
CA SER A 269 16.87 -2.20 2.92
C SER A 269 15.35 -2.05 2.85
N SER A 270 14.72 -2.04 4.00
CA SER A 270 13.30 -1.80 4.16
C SER A 270 12.95 -0.33 3.91
N LYS A 271 13.91 0.58 4.13
CA LYS A 271 13.69 2.01 3.93
C LYS A 271 13.19 2.34 2.52
N GLY A 272 12.27 3.30 2.46
CA GLY A 272 11.64 3.73 1.21
C GLY A 272 10.76 2.65 0.57
N LYS A 273 10.27 1.67 1.34
CA LYS A 273 9.36 0.63 0.86
C LYS A 273 8.01 0.68 1.61
N VAL A 274 6.95 0.36 0.88
CA VAL A 274 5.63 0.07 1.43
C VAL A 274 5.23 -1.33 0.97
N LEU A 275 4.82 -2.18 1.90
CA LEU A 275 4.37 -3.54 1.66
C LEU A 275 2.88 -3.64 2.02
N PHE A 276 2.13 -4.30 1.16
CA PHE A 276 0.80 -4.80 1.46
C PHE A 276 0.77 -6.31 1.33
N GLN A 277 0.22 -7.00 2.33
CA GLN A 277 0.06 -8.45 2.32
C GLN A 277 -1.41 -8.83 2.39
N TYR A 278 -1.79 -9.78 1.54
CA TYR A 278 -3.15 -10.34 1.50
C TYR A 278 -3.11 -11.86 1.64
N GLU A 279 -3.93 -12.38 2.57
CA GLU A 279 -4.17 -13.81 2.75
C GLU A 279 -5.68 -14.02 2.98
N PRO A 280 -6.40 -14.70 2.08
CA PRO A 280 -7.86 -14.86 2.18
C PRO A 280 -8.31 -15.67 3.39
N ASN A 281 -7.44 -16.52 3.94
CA ASN A 281 -7.77 -17.35 5.10
C ASN A 281 -7.43 -16.68 6.44
N GLU A 282 -6.78 -15.51 6.40
CA GLU A 282 -6.55 -14.71 7.60
C GLU A 282 -7.91 -14.21 8.09
N ARG A 283 -8.23 -14.43 9.38
CA ARG A 283 -9.45 -13.84 9.94
C ARG A 283 -9.31 -12.33 9.83
N VAL A 284 -10.15 -11.70 9.00
CA VAL A 284 -10.23 -10.24 8.88
C VAL A 284 -10.63 -9.69 10.25
N LEU A 285 -9.65 -9.26 11.03
CA LEU A 285 -9.89 -8.52 12.26
C LEU A 285 -10.32 -7.11 11.85
N GLN A 286 -11.63 -6.85 11.85
CA GLN A 286 -12.14 -5.49 11.72
C GLN A 286 -11.76 -4.71 12.97
N THR A 287 -10.95 -3.67 12.82
CA THR A 287 -10.73 -2.68 13.88
C THR A 287 -11.67 -1.50 13.66
N LYS A 288 -11.87 -0.67 14.69
CA LYS A 288 -12.60 0.60 14.54
C LYS A 288 -12.02 1.54 13.46
N ASN A 289 -10.79 1.27 13.00
CA ASN A 289 -10.06 2.06 12.01
C ASN A 289 -9.98 1.37 10.63
N GLY A 290 -10.77 0.33 10.39
CA GLY A 290 -10.78 -0.43 9.13
C GLY A 290 -10.29 -1.89 9.27
N PRO A 291 -10.38 -2.70 8.20
CA PRO A 291 -9.89 -4.07 8.20
C PRO A 291 -8.36 -4.09 8.36
N LEU A 292 -7.84 -4.92 9.28
CA LEU A 292 -6.41 -5.22 9.40
C LEU A 292 -5.95 -6.08 8.20
N GLN A 293 -5.94 -5.51 7.00
CA GLN A 293 -5.05 -5.96 5.94
C GLN A 293 -3.75 -5.17 6.13
N GLN A 294 -2.65 -5.87 6.40
CA GLN A 294 -1.41 -5.24 6.85
C GLN A 294 -0.75 -4.48 5.69
N ALA A 295 -1.10 -3.20 5.54
CA ALA A 295 -0.21 -2.23 4.91
C ALA A 295 0.86 -1.85 5.94
N ARG A 296 2.09 -2.33 5.76
CA ARG A 296 3.24 -1.99 6.60
C ARG A 296 4.24 -1.20 5.76
N SER A 297 4.58 0.01 6.19
CA SER A 297 5.76 0.70 5.69
C SER A 297 6.94 0.35 6.60
N ALA A 298 8.03 0.01 5.95
CA ALA A 298 9.24 -0.41 6.60
C ALA A 298 10.16 0.80 6.75
N GLY A 299 10.23 1.35 7.96
CA GLY A 299 10.94 2.61 8.22
C GLY A 299 10.26 3.49 9.25
N ASN A 300 9.12 3.06 9.82
CA ASN A 300 8.48 3.83 10.87
C ASN A 300 7.92 2.97 12.00
N ALA A 301 8.80 2.21 12.65
CA ALA A 301 8.57 1.74 14.02
C ALA A 301 8.28 2.90 15.02
N ASN A 302 8.42 4.15 14.57
CA ASN A 302 8.14 5.39 15.29
C ASN A 302 7.13 6.31 14.57
N ALA A 303 6.20 5.79 13.76
CA ALA A 303 5.21 6.62 13.07
C ALA A 303 4.33 7.37 14.08
N LYS A 304 4.74 8.60 14.39
CA LYS A 304 3.98 9.53 15.19
C LYS A 304 2.77 9.90 14.34
N ARG A 305 1.61 9.37 14.74
CA ARG A 305 0.33 9.75 14.16
C ARG A 305 0.16 11.24 14.42
N ASP A 306 0.14 12.06 13.37
CA ASP A 306 -0.33 13.44 13.48
C ASP A 306 -1.85 13.40 13.70
N THR A 307 -2.26 13.25 14.95
CA THR A 307 -3.62 13.57 15.37
C THR A 307 -3.71 15.09 15.47
N SER A 308 -4.01 15.76 14.36
CA SER A 308 -4.57 17.12 14.47
C SER A 308 -5.86 17.02 15.29
N PRO A 309 -6.02 17.81 16.36
CA PRO A 309 -7.24 17.76 17.16
C PRO A 309 -8.43 18.26 16.34
N SER A 310 -9.45 17.42 16.19
CA SER A 310 -10.76 17.87 15.72
C SER A 310 -11.29 18.96 16.65
N PRO A 311 -11.91 20.03 16.13
CA PRO A 311 -12.55 21.04 16.96
C PRO A 311 -13.69 20.39 17.73
N THR A 312 -13.62 20.46 19.06
CA THR A 312 -14.67 19.98 19.95
C THR A 312 -15.93 20.81 19.71
N ILE A 313 -16.97 20.15 19.20
CA ILE A 313 -18.34 20.68 19.15
C ILE A 313 -18.83 20.76 20.60
N GLY A 314 -18.91 21.98 21.13
CA GLY A 314 -19.52 22.25 22.43
C GLY A 314 -21.05 22.13 22.34
N THR A 315 -21.63 21.29 23.21
CA THR A 315 -23.07 21.25 23.49
C THR A 315 -23.48 22.49 24.30
N PRO A 316 -24.74 22.97 24.15
CA PRO A 316 -25.16 24.27 24.65
C PRO A 316 -25.72 24.14 26.07
N ASP A 317 -25.34 25.06 26.96
CA ASP A 317 -26.12 25.28 28.17
C ASP A 317 -26.10 26.75 28.61
N SER A 318 -27.28 27.16 29.07
CA SER A 318 -27.63 28.36 29.86
C SER A 318 -27.69 29.73 29.17
N ILE A 319 -28.94 30.14 28.94
CA ILE A 319 -29.46 31.51 28.81
C ILE A 319 -29.15 32.32 30.09
N PRO A 320 -28.84 33.62 29.96
CA PRO A 320 -29.67 34.60 30.66
C PRO A 320 -30.15 35.74 29.75
N ASN A 321 -31.38 36.18 30.05
CA ASN A 321 -32.05 37.38 29.55
C ASN A 321 -31.15 38.61 29.56
N VAL A 322 -31.05 39.30 28.41
CA VAL A 322 -30.85 40.75 28.37
C VAL A 322 -31.78 41.35 27.31
N THR A 323 -32.55 42.32 27.77
CA THR A 323 -33.61 43.07 27.10
C THR A 323 -33.05 44.10 26.12
N LEU A 324 -33.77 44.28 25.00
CA LEU A 324 -33.89 45.48 24.14
C LEU A 324 -32.62 46.26 23.77
N SER A 325 -32.33 46.34 22.47
CA SER A 325 -32.46 47.57 21.66
C SER A 325 -32.07 47.31 20.20
N ARG A 326 -32.98 47.60 19.27
CA ARG A 326 -32.75 47.73 17.82
C ARG A 326 -32.14 49.12 17.56
N PRO A 327 -31.24 49.28 16.57
CA PRO A 327 -31.73 49.90 15.34
C PRO A 327 -31.17 49.28 14.04
N GLU A 328 -31.86 49.60 12.96
CA GLU A 328 -31.57 49.28 11.57
C GLU A 328 -30.19 49.74 11.11
N THR A 329 -29.51 48.96 10.25
CA THR A 329 -28.73 49.54 9.14
C THR A 329 -28.50 48.51 8.02
N THR A 330 -29.08 48.85 6.86
CA THR A 330 -28.51 48.81 5.49
C THR A 330 -27.64 47.63 5.07
N VAL A 331 -28.19 46.83 4.16
CA VAL A 331 -27.47 45.88 3.30
C VAL A 331 -26.72 46.65 2.21
N THR A 332 -25.41 46.49 2.15
CA THR A 332 -24.58 46.87 1.00
C THR A 332 -23.82 45.61 0.52
N PRO A 333 -23.81 45.29 -0.79
CA PRO A 333 -23.03 44.17 -1.30
C PRO A 333 -21.54 44.55 -1.30
N GLN A 334 -20.71 43.79 -0.58
CA GLN A 334 -19.26 43.91 -0.71
C GLN A 334 -18.79 43.18 -1.97
N THR A 335 -18.30 43.98 -2.90
CA THR A 335 -17.45 43.64 -4.03
C THR A 335 -16.11 43.08 -3.54
N ILE A 336 -15.71 41.93 -4.05
CA ILE A 336 -14.35 41.36 -3.87
C ILE A 336 -13.38 42.25 -4.66
N PRO A 337 -12.36 42.87 -4.05
CA PRO A 337 -11.32 43.54 -4.80
C PRO A 337 -10.34 42.50 -5.36
N ALA A 338 -10.04 42.67 -6.65
CA ALA A 338 -8.97 41.98 -7.36
C ALA A 338 -7.65 42.13 -6.58
N LEU A 339 -6.93 41.01 -6.41
CA LEU A 339 -5.55 41.04 -5.95
C LEU A 339 -4.70 41.59 -7.10
N ASP A 340 -4.31 42.84 -6.93
CA ASP A 340 -3.41 43.55 -7.81
C ASP A 340 -1.96 43.09 -7.60
N ARG A 341 -1.20 43.23 -8.68
CA ARG A 341 0.14 42.69 -8.92
C ARG A 341 1.15 43.06 -7.83
N LEU A 342 1.73 42.04 -7.19
CA LEU A 342 3.05 42.16 -6.58
C LEU A 342 4.11 42.11 -7.69
N ALA A 343 4.72 43.26 -7.95
CA ALA A 343 5.94 43.39 -8.72
C ALA A 343 7.03 42.53 -8.05
N ILE A 344 7.52 41.53 -8.78
CA ILE A 344 8.73 40.79 -8.42
C ILE A 344 9.90 41.68 -8.84
N ASP A 345 10.64 42.18 -7.85
CA ASP A 345 11.92 42.85 -8.00
C ASP A 345 12.93 41.80 -8.50
N ASP A 346 13.27 41.91 -9.79
CA ASP A 346 14.21 41.05 -10.50
C ASP A 346 15.65 41.48 -10.15
N ARG A 347 16.11 41.09 -8.95
CA ARG A 347 17.55 41.08 -8.63
C ARG A 347 18.09 39.69 -8.84
N SER A 348 18.67 39.50 -10.02
CA SER A 348 19.64 38.46 -10.32
C SER A 348 20.88 38.63 -9.44
N GLU A 349 20.83 38.08 -8.23
CA GLU A 349 22.06 37.73 -7.52
C GLU A 349 22.56 36.40 -8.08
N ASP A 350 23.64 36.47 -8.85
CA ASP A 350 24.45 35.34 -9.27
C ASP A 350 25.03 34.63 -8.05
N PHE A 351 24.25 33.70 -7.47
CA PHE A 351 24.73 32.83 -6.41
C PHE A 351 25.67 31.77 -7.02
N TYR A 352 26.97 32.06 -6.96
CA TYR A 352 28.03 31.08 -7.13
C TYR A 352 27.87 29.99 -6.06
N CYS A 353 27.72 28.77 -6.52
CA CYS A 353 27.60 27.63 -5.63
C CYS A 353 28.99 27.12 -5.31
N ASN A 354 29.47 27.51 -4.14
CA ASN A 354 30.71 27.00 -3.56
C ASN A 354 30.54 25.50 -3.30
N SER A 355 31.24 24.70 -4.09
CA SER A 355 31.50 23.29 -3.83
C SER A 355 32.54 23.20 -2.70
N GLU A 356 32.11 22.76 -1.52
CA GLU A 356 32.99 22.19 -0.50
C GLU A 356 32.89 20.67 -0.50
#